data_AF-A0A7V9VC13-F1
#
_entry.id   AF-A0A7V9VC13-F1
#
_cell.length_a   1.000
_cell.length_b   1.000
_cell.length_c   1.000
_cell.angle_alpha   90.00
_cell.angle_beta   90.00
_cell.angle_gamma   90.00
#
_symmetry.space_group_name_H-M   'P 1'
#
loop_
_entity.id
_entity.type
_entity.pdbx_description
1 polymer ?
#
loop_
_entity_poly.entity_id
_entity_poly.type
_entity_poly.pdbx_seq_one_letter_code
_entity_poly.pdbx_strand_id
1 'polypeptide(L)'
;APGGYCTDLPVRQRPFIFMNAAGTTGDVEVMLHEAGHAFHSFESFHLPFAFHRFPGSEMAEVGSMAMELLAAPYLGQDEGGPYATADLARARVTQLEGIMVTMPWIAVVDAFQHWVYTDPDGADRDARDEAWVRIFERFNPGVDWSGLESFRLARWYRQLHIFQYPFYYIEYGLAQLGALQVWRNAMRDQAAAVAAYRGALALGATKPLPDLFAAAGANFTVDAGEVGDLVAMIEGELARLDALDA
;
A
#
# COMPACT_ATOMS: atom_id res chain seq x y z
N ALA A 1 -11.97 13.66 -9.54
CA ALA A 1 -11.96 12.54 -8.58
C ALA A 1 -10.61 12.59 -7.90
N PRO A 2 -10.50 12.69 -6.56
CA PRO A 2 -9.20 12.50 -5.91
C PRO A 2 -8.71 11.06 -6.10
N GLY A 3 -7.39 10.84 -6.11
CA GLY A 3 -6.79 9.50 -6.16
C GLY A 3 -6.38 8.99 -7.55
N GLY A 4 -6.11 7.70 -7.63
CA GLY A 4 -5.84 6.91 -8.83
C GLY A 4 -6.63 5.60 -8.81
N TYR A 5 -6.74 4.94 -9.96
CA TYR A 5 -7.18 3.55 -10.05
C TYR A 5 -6.66 2.89 -11.33
N CYS A 6 -6.61 1.56 -11.31
CA CYS A 6 -6.35 0.72 -12.47
C CYS A 6 -7.57 -0.15 -12.76
N THR A 7 -7.87 -0.36 -14.05
CA THR A 7 -8.92 -1.27 -14.49
C THR A 7 -8.56 -1.96 -15.80
N ASP A 8 -9.26 -3.04 -16.15
CA ASP A 8 -8.96 -3.85 -17.33
C ASP A 8 -9.94 -3.65 -18.48
N LEU A 9 -9.41 -3.68 -19.69
CA LEU A 9 -10.16 -3.85 -20.94
C LEU A 9 -9.98 -5.29 -21.44
N PRO A 10 -10.74 -6.27 -20.91
CA PRO A 10 -10.41 -7.69 -21.03
C PRO A 10 -10.41 -8.24 -22.46
N VAL A 11 -11.25 -7.68 -23.34
CA VAL A 11 -11.29 -8.06 -24.77
C VAL A 11 -10.01 -7.66 -25.50
N ARG A 12 -9.41 -6.53 -25.11
CA ARG A 12 -8.17 -6.02 -25.72
C ARG A 12 -6.92 -6.47 -24.97
N GLN A 13 -7.07 -7.10 -23.80
CA GLN A 13 -5.98 -7.45 -22.88
C GLN A 13 -5.08 -6.24 -22.62
N ARG A 14 -5.71 -5.12 -22.25
CA ARG A 14 -5.03 -3.87 -21.88
C ARG A 14 -5.54 -3.37 -20.54
N PRO A 15 -4.66 -3.06 -19.58
CA PRO A 15 -5.03 -2.29 -18.41
C PRO A 15 -5.16 -0.80 -18.80
N PHE A 16 -5.85 -0.05 -17.95
CA PHE A 16 -6.03 1.39 -18.06
C PHE A 16 -5.74 2.00 -16.69
N ILE A 17 -4.78 2.92 -16.65
CA ILE A 17 -4.42 3.68 -15.45
C ILE A 17 -5.11 5.04 -15.51
N PHE A 18 -5.82 5.38 -14.45
CA PHE A 18 -6.29 6.73 -14.17
C PHE A 18 -5.52 7.28 -12.96
N MET A 19 -5.01 8.49 -13.06
CA MET A 19 -4.43 9.21 -11.93
C MET A 19 -4.61 10.72 -12.12
N ASN A 20 -4.54 11.45 -11.01
CA ASN A 20 -4.41 12.91 -11.04
C ASN A 20 -2.98 13.27 -10.66
N ALA A 21 -2.33 14.13 -11.44
CA ALA A 21 -0.98 14.59 -11.16
C ALA A 21 -0.97 16.10 -10.94
N ALA A 22 -0.20 16.56 -9.94
CA ALA A 22 -0.02 17.96 -9.58
C ALA A 22 1.46 18.40 -9.59
N GLY A 23 2.38 17.56 -10.05
CA GLY A 23 3.83 17.78 -10.07
C GLY A 23 4.54 17.43 -8.75
N THR A 24 4.02 16.47 -7.98
CA THR A 24 4.56 16.10 -6.66
C THR A 24 5.18 14.70 -6.65
N THR A 25 6.02 14.40 -5.66
CA THR A 25 6.55 13.04 -5.43
C THR A 25 5.43 12.01 -5.28
N GLY A 26 4.32 12.37 -4.63
CA GLY A 26 3.15 11.50 -4.51
C GLY A 26 2.53 11.11 -5.85
N ASP A 27 2.73 11.90 -6.92
CA ASP A 27 2.26 11.52 -8.25
C ASP A 27 3.06 10.35 -8.82
N VAL A 28 4.37 10.30 -8.54
CA VAL A 28 5.24 9.21 -8.97
C VAL A 28 4.87 7.92 -8.22
N GLU A 29 4.61 8.02 -6.91
CA GLU A 29 4.13 6.90 -6.09
C GLU A 29 2.80 6.36 -6.62
N VAL A 30 1.79 7.22 -6.86
CA VAL A 30 0.52 6.79 -7.45
C VAL A 30 0.71 6.18 -8.83
N MET A 31 1.56 6.77 -9.68
CA MET A 31 1.84 6.19 -11.00
C MET A 31 2.43 4.77 -10.89
N LEU A 32 3.38 4.55 -9.97
CA LEU A 32 4.00 3.25 -9.74
C LEU A 32 3.01 2.25 -9.14
N HIS A 33 2.18 2.69 -8.20
CA HIS A 33 1.11 1.90 -7.59
C HIS A 33 0.17 1.34 -8.68
N GLU A 34 -0.40 2.23 -9.50
CA GLU A 34 -1.29 1.82 -10.58
C GLU A 34 -0.56 1.05 -11.68
N ALA A 35 0.71 1.33 -11.93
CA ALA A 35 1.55 0.55 -12.84
C ALA A 35 1.77 -0.88 -12.33
N GLY A 36 1.85 -1.10 -11.02
CA GLY A 36 1.91 -2.43 -10.43
C GLY A 36 0.62 -3.22 -10.65
N HIS A 37 -0.55 -2.58 -10.49
CA HIS A 37 -1.83 -3.20 -10.88
C HIS A 37 -1.89 -3.52 -12.37
N ALA A 38 -1.50 -2.57 -13.24
CA ALA A 38 -1.46 -2.77 -14.68
C ALA A 38 -0.51 -3.92 -15.08
N PHE A 39 0.64 -4.02 -14.41
CA PHE A 39 1.60 -5.09 -14.61
C PHE A 39 1.03 -6.44 -14.18
N HIS A 40 0.32 -6.50 -13.05
CA HIS A 40 -0.42 -7.69 -12.62
C HIS A 40 -1.42 -8.15 -13.67
N SER A 41 -2.22 -7.22 -14.22
CA SER A 41 -3.15 -7.54 -15.32
C SER A 41 -2.44 -8.11 -16.54
N PHE A 42 -1.31 -7.52 -16.95
CA PHE A 42 -0.52 -8.04 -18.06
C PHE A 42 -0.02 -9.46 -17.82
N GLU A 43 0.49 -9.73 -16.62
CA GLU A 43 0.97 -11.06 -16.26
C GLU A 43 -0.18 -12.07 -16.14
N SER A 44 -1.41 -11.65 -15.81
CA SER A 44 -2.55 -12.56 -15.63
C SER A 44 -3.38 -12.80 -16.89
N PHE A 45 -3.28 -11.98 -17.95
CA PHE A 45 -4.14 -12.09 -19.15
C PHE A 45 -4.06 -13.43 -19.88
N HIS A 46 -2.96 -14.18 -19.73
CA HIS A 46 -2.79 -15.51 -20.32
C HIS A 46 -3.70 -16.57 -19.66
N LEU A 47 -4.22 -16.30 -18.46
CA LEU A 47 -5.09 -17.22 -17.73
C LEU A 47 -6.43 -17.39 -18.46
N PRO A 48 -6.97 -18.63 -18.55
CA PRO A 48 -8.09 -18.93 -19.45
C PRO A 48 -9.43 -18.36 -18.97
N PHE A 49 -9.61 -18.21 -17.66
CA PHE A 49 -10.88 -17.78 -17.08
C PHE A 49 -10.79 -16.36 -16.53
N ALA A 50 -11.86 -15.58 -16.73
CA ALA A 50 -11.92 -14.20 -16.24
C ALA A 50 -11.66 -14.11 -14.74
N PHE A 51 -12.27 -14.98 -13.92
CA PHE A 51 -12.10 -14.97 -12.47
C PHE A 51 -10.68 -15.30 -12.02
N HIS A 52 -9.87 -16.01 -12.82
CA HIS A 52 -8.46 -16.22 -12.51
C HIS A 52 -7.63 -14.95 -12.66
N ARG A 53 -8.10 -13.94 -13.38
CA ARG A 53 -7.36 -12.69 -13.66
C ARG A 53 -7.58 -11.62 -12.59
N PHE A 54 -8.55 -11.84 -11.70
CA PHE A 54 -8.90 -10.93 -10.61
C PHE A 54 -8.45 -11.54 -9.29
N PRO A 55 -7.18 -11.32 -8.87
CA PRO A 55 -6.72 -11.72 -7.54
C PRO A 55 -7.59 -11.07 -6.45
N GLY A 56 -7.57 -11.65 -5.24
CA GLY A 56 -8.09 -10.96 -4.06
C GLY A 56 -7.37 -9.61 -3.87
N SER A 57 -8.07 -8.65 -3.29
CA SER A 57 -7.59 -7.29 -3.05
C SER A 57 -6.21 -7.26 -2.41
N GLU A 58 -5.93 -8.15 -1.47
CA GLU A 58 -4.66 -8.30 -0.77
C GLU A 58 -3.50 -8.53 -1.74
N MET A 59 -3.64 -9.50 -2.66
CA MET A 59 -2.58 -9.80 -3.61
C MET A 59 -2.54 -8.76 -4.76
N ALA A 60 -3.66 -8.14 -5.08
CA ALA A 60 -3.69 -7.01 -6.00
C ALA A 60 -2.83 -5.85 -5.45
N GLU A 61 -2.97 -5.55 -4.16
CA GLU A 61 -2.23 -4.51 -3.45
C GLU A 61 -0.76 -4.88 -3.20
N VAL A 62 -0.42 -6.16 -2.97
CA VAL A 62 1.00 -6.58 -2.99
C VAL A 62 1.60 -6.27 -4.37
N GLY A 63 0.83 -6.49 -5.44
CA GLY A 63 1.20 -6.13 -6.80
C GLY A 63 1.56 -4.65 -6.96
N SER A 64 0.71 -3.74 -6.48
CA SER A 64 0.92 -2.29 -6.58
C SER A 64 2.03 -1.79 -5.65
N MET A 65 1.94 -2.08 -4.36
CA MET A 65 2.88 -1.56 -3.36
C MET A 65 4.30 -2.10 -3.52
N ALA A 66 4.46 -3.37 -3.95
CA ALA A 66 5.78 -3.90 -4.24
C ALA A 66 6.41 -3.19 -5.44
N MET A 67 5.63 -2.79 -6.45
CA MET A 67 6.15 -2.03 -7.59
C MET A 67 6.75 -0.69 -7.15
N GLU A 68 6.08 0.02 -6.23
CA GLU A 68 6.59 1.29 -5.68
C GLU A 68 7.96 1.14 -5.00
N LEU A 69 8.18 0.01 -4.31
CA LEU A 69 9.43 -0.28 -3.61
C LEU A 69 10.50 -0.86 -4.55
N LEU A 70 10.12 -1.73 -5.48
CA LEU A 70 11.02 -2.35 -6.46
C LEU A 70 11.57 -1.34 -7.47
N ALA A 71 10.82 -0.26 -7.75
CA ALA A 71 11.25 0.80 -8.65
C ALA A 71 12.39 1.66 -8.10
N ALA A 72 12.67 1.61 -6.78
CA ALA A 72 13.62 2.51 -6.10
C ALA A 72 14.97 2.70 -6.83
N PRO A 73 15.65 1.63 -7.31
CA PRO A 73 16.95 1.78 -7.95
C PRO A 73 16.88 2.58 -9.26
N TYR A 74 15.72 2.67 -9.90
CA TYR A 74 15.52 3.26 -11.23
C TYR A 74 14.95 4.68 -11.19
N LEU A 75 14.78 5.25 -9.99
CA LEU A 75 14.16 6.56 -9.82
C LEU A 75 15.14 7.74 -10.04
N GLY A 76 16.45 7.48 -10.01
CA GLY A 76 17.47 8.50 -10.29
C GLY A 76 17.58 8.80 -11.79
N GLN A 77 17.91 10.05 -12.13
CA GLN A 77 18.12 10.48 -13.53
C GLN A 77 19.21 9.70 -14.25
N ASP A 78 20.24 9.24 -13.55
CA ASP A 78 21.30 8.40 -14.12
C ASP A 78 20.77 7.04 -14.61
N GLU A 79 19.63 6.59 -14.07
CA GLU A 79 18.91 5.38 -14.46
C GLU A 79 17.68 5.67 -15.34
N GLY A 80 17.51 6.93 -15.76
CA GLY A 80 16.38 7.40 -16.57
C GLY A 80 15.12 7.76 -15.78
N GLY A 81 15.21 7.80 -14.44
CA GLY A 81 14.13 8.21 -13.55
C GLY A 81 13.95 9.73 -13.42
N PRO A 82 12.91 10.19 -12.70
CA PRO A 82 12.57 11.61 -12.64
C PRO A 82 13.41 12.42 -11.64
N TYR A 83 14.13 11.80 -10.71
CA TYR A 83 14.77 12.50 -9.59
C TYR A 83 16.25 12.77 -9.84
N ALA A 84 16.69 14.01 -9.58
CA ALA A 84 18.10 14.28 -9.36
C ALA A 84 18.61 13.52 -8.12
N THR A 85 19.90 13.21 -8.04
CA THR A 85 20.47 12.40 -6.95
C THR A 85 20.13 12.92 -5.55
N ALA A 86 20.19 14.24 -5.34
CA ALA A 86 19.86 14.88 -4.05
C ALA A 86 18.36 14.84 -3.71
N ASP A 87 17.49 14.73 -4.72
CA ASP A 87 16.03 14.69 -4.53
C ASP A 87 15.54 13.25 -4.34
N LEU A 88 16.28 12.27 -4.87
CA LEU A 88 15.98 10.85 -4.73
C LEU A 88 16.00 10.41 -3.27
N ALA A 89 17.02 10.80 -2.51
CA ALA A 89 17.12 10.44 -1.09
C ALA A 89 15.89 10.94 -0.31
N ARG A 90 15.53 12.22 -0.46
CA ARG A 90 14.35 12.81 0.19
C ARG A 90 13.04 12.16 -0.24
N ALA A 91 12.88 11.83 -1.53
CA ALA A 91 11.71 11.12 -2.03
C ALA A 91 11.59 9.73 -1.38
N ARG A 92 12.71 9.01 -1.25
CA ARG A 92 12.75 7.71 -0.59
C ARG A 92 12.47 7.80 0.92
N VAL A 93 13.01 8.79 1.60
CA VAL A 93 12.68 9.06 3.02
C VAL A 93 11.18 9.31 3.18
N THR A 94 10.61 10.19 2.34
CA THR A 94 9.17 10.51 2.39
C THR A 94 8.30 9.27 2.19
N GLN A 95 8.64 8.42 1.23
CA GLN A 95 7.90 7.17 0.96
C GLN A 95 7.97 6.22 2.17
N LEU A 96 9.16 5.99 2.71
CA LEU A 96 9.38 5.04 3.80
C LEU A 96 8.75 5.51 5.13
N GLU A 97 8.85 6.80 5.45
CA GLU A 97 8.11 7.40 6.57
C GLU A 97 6.60 7.33 6.34
N GLY A 98 6.16 7.54 5.09
CA GLY A 98 4.76 7.41 4.68
C GLY A 98 4.19 6.02 4.97
N ILE A 99 4.95 4.96 4.68
CA ILE A 99 4.60 3.57 5.02
C ILE A 99 4.40 3.44 6.54
N MET A 100 5.35 3.93 7.34
CA MET A 100 5.29 3.85 8.81
C MET A 100 4.09 4.57 9.40
N VAL A 101 3.73 5.75 8.88
CA VAL A 101 2.57 6.54 9.32
C VAL A 101 1.24 5.96 8.82
N THR A 102 1.25 5.27 7.68
CA THR A 102 0.04 4.70 7.09
C THR A 102 -0.44 3.45 7.83
N MET A 103 0.47 2.64 8.39
CA MET A 103 0.11 1.44 9.16
C MET A 103 -0.86 1.70 10.33
N PRO A 104 -0.62 2.65 11.25
CA PRO A 104 -1.59 2.96 12.31
C PRO A 104 -2.87 3.58 11.75
N TRP A 105 -2.82 4.35 10.64
CA TRP A 105 -4.02 4.87 9.99
C TRP A 105 -4.93 3.75 9.46
N ILE A 106 -4.34 2.71 8.85
CA ILE A 106 -5.08 1.51 8.41
C ILE A 106 -5.77 0.85 9.61
N ALA A 107 -5.06 0.66 10.72
CA ALA A 107 -5.61 0.07 11.93
C ALA A 107 -6.77 0.89 12.52
N VAL A 108 -6.71 2.22 12.46
CA VAL A 108 -7.83 3.10 12.86
C VAL A 108 -9.07 2.86 12.00
N VAL A 109 -8.91 2.88 10.67
CA VAL A 109 -10.03 2.73 9.74
C VAL A 109 -10.66 1.34 9.86
N ASP A 110 -9.85 0.29 9.98
CA ASP A 110 -10.34 -1.07 10.17
C ASP A 110 -11.07 -1.25 11.51
N ALA A 111 -10.45 -0.82 12.62
CA ALA A 111 -11.07 -0.89 13.94
C ALA A 111 -12.39 -0.10 14.02
N PHE A 112 -12.45 1.06 13.35
CA PHE A 112 -13.67 1.85 13.25
C PHE A 112 -14.77 1.11 12.49
N GLN A 113 -14.46 0.50 11.35
CA GLN A 113 -15.45 -0.26 10.59
C GLN A 113 -15.94 -1.47 11.38
N HIS A 114 -15.03 -2.21 12.03
CA HIS A 114 -15.42 -3.29 12.93
C HIS A 114 -16.40 -2.82 14.02
N TRP A 115 -16.14 -1.68 14.67
CA TRP A 115 -17.05 -1.10 15.64
C TRP A 115 -18.41 -0.75 15.03
N VAL A 116 -18.43 -0.04 13.88
CA VAL A 116 -19.67 0.35 13.18
C VAL A 116 -20.57 -0.86 12.86
N TYR A 117 -20.00 -1.99 12.46
CA TYR A 117 -20.78 -3.15 12.02
C TYR A 117 -21.10 -4.16 13.14
N THR A 118 -20.48 -4.06 14.32
CA THR A 118 -20.64 -5.05 15.40
C THR A 118 -21.23 -4.48 16.68
N ASP A 119 -21.11 -3.18 16.90
CA ASP A 119 -21.69 -2.49 18.06
C ASP A 119 -23.15 -2.08 17.77
N PRO A 120 -24.11 -2.32 18.69
CA PRO A 120 -25.49 -1.86 18.54
C PRO A 120 -25.62 -0.36 18.24
N ASP A 121 -24.70 0.46 18.75
CA ASP A 121 -24.70 1.92 18.56
C ASP A 121 -24.12 2.35 17.21
N GLY A 122 -23.60 1.41 16.40
CA GLY A 122 -22.99 1.71 15.10
C GLY A 122 -23.95 2.35 14.07
N ALA A 123 -25.26 2.17 14.25
CA ALA A 123 -26.28 2.83 13.42
C ALA A 123 -26.50 4.31 13.81
N ASP A 124 -26.16 4.70 15.05
CA ASP A 124 -26.33 6.06 15.52
C ASP A 124 -25.26 7.00 14.93
N ARG A 125 -25.67 8.20 14.54
CA ARG A 125 -24.77 9.16 13.89
C ARG A 125 -23.74 9.73 14.85
N ASP A 126 -24.16 10.15 16.03
CA ASP A 126 -23.30 10.87 16.96
C ASP A 126 -22.37 9.86 17.67
N ALA A 127 -22.85 8.65 17.94
CA ALA A 127 -22.03 7.55 18.46
C ALA A 127 -20.87 7.16 17.52
N ARG A 128 -21.07 7.21 16.19
CA ARG A 128 -20.00 7.00 15.20
C ARG A 128 -18.91 8.05 15.30
N ASP A 129 -19.29 9.31 15.43
CA ASP A 129 -18.33 10.41 15.57
C ASP A 129 -17.51 10.27 16.87
N GLU A 130 -18.15 9.89 17.97
CA GLU A 130 -17.45 9.63 19.23
C GLU A 130 -16.54 8.40 19.16
N ALA A 131 -17.01 7.30 18.56
CA ALA A 131 -16.22 6.09 18.38
C ALA A 131 -14.99 6.33 17.52
N TRP A 132 -15.15 7.09 16.42
CA TRP A 132 -14.04 7.51 15.58
C TRP A 132 -12.96 8.21 16.39
N VAL A 133 -13.33 9.24 17.16
CA VAL A 133 -12.38 10.01 17.95
C VAL A 133 -11.63 9.13 18.95
N ARG A 134 -12.35 8.29 19.70
CA ARG A 134 -11.73 7.37 20.68
C ARG A 134 -10.76 6.39 20.02
N ILE A 135 -11.14 5.81 18.89
CA ILE A 135 -10.30 4.85 18.15
C ILE A 135 -9.08 5.56 17.55
N PHE A 136 -9.27 6.74 16.95
CA PHE A 136 -8.18 7.54 16.40
C PHE A 136 -7.13 7.88 17.47
N GLU A 137 -7.56 8.32 18.66
CA GLU A 137 -6.67 8.64 19.79
C GLU A 137 -5.84 7.44 20.27
N ARG A 138 -6.41 6.22 20.25
CA ARG A 138 -5.70 4.99 20.63
C ARG A 138 -4.47 4.73 19.76
N PHE A 139 -4.56 4.97 18.46
CA PHE A 139 -3.50 4.68 17.50
C PHE A 139 -2.62 5.88 17.14
N ASN A 140 -3.03 7.08 17.52
CA ASN A 140 -2.31 8.31 17.22
C ASN A 140 -2.00 9.11 18.51
N PRO A 141 -1.28 8.51 19.48
CA PRO A 141 -0.94 9.17 20.74
C PRO A 141 0.08 10.30 20.51
N GLY A 142 0.02 11.34 21.35
CA GLY A 142 1.03 12.40 21.38
C GLY A 142 0.91 13.50 20.34
N VAL A 143 -0.08 13.44 19.43
CA VAL A 143 -0.37 14.53 18.50
C VAL A 143 -1.37 15.49 19.12
N ASP A 144 -1.01 16.78 19.19
CA ASP A 144 -1.88 17.84 19.69
C ASP A 144 -2.89 18.25 18.61
N TRP A 145 -4.18 18.13 18.95
CA TRP A 145 -5.30 18.52 18.09
C TRP A 145 -6.04 19.75 18.64
N SER A 146 -5.47 20.46 19.60
CA SER A 146 -6.10 21.64 20.22
C SER A 146 -6.47 22.68 19.16
N GLY A 147 -7.76 23.01 19.06
CA GLY A 147 -8.29 23.93 18.06
C GLY A 147 -8.50 23.32 16.66
N LEU A 148 -8.24 22.03 16.49
CA LEU A 148 -8.39 21.26 15.25
C LEU A 148 -9.28 20.01 15.43
N GLU A 149 -10.08 19.95 16.49
CA GLU A 149 -10.89 18.79 16.86
C GLU A 149 -11.90 18.43 15.76
N SER A 150 -12.48 19.43 15.12
CA SER A 150 -13.41 19.23 13.99
C SER A 150 -12.71 18.62 12.77
N PHE A 151 -11.44 18.96 12.51
CA PHE A 151 -10.65 18.37 11.44
C PHE A 151 -10.26 16.93 11.76
N ARG A 152 -9.92 16.64 13.03
CA ARG A 152 -9.68 15.26 13.49
C ARG A 152 -10.90 14.38 13.26
N LEU A 153 -12.08 14.89 13.63
CA LEU A 153 -13.35 14.20 13.39
C LEU A 153 -13.63 14.02 11.90
N ALA A 154 -13.46 15.07 11.09
CA ALA A 154 -13.73 15.03 9.66
C ALA A 154 -12.87 14.02 8.87
N ARG A 155 -11.80 13.47 9.46
CA ARG A 155 -10.89 12.53 8.79
C ARG A 155 -11.57 11.25 8.32
N TRP A 156 -12.58 10.72 9.01
CA TRP A 156 -13.25 9.52 8.52
C TRP A 156 -14.23 9.81 7.38
N TYR A 157 -14.87 10.97 7.38
CA TYR A 157 -15.77 11.41 6.31
C TYR A 157 -15.05 11.57 4.95
N ARG A 158 -13.76 11.95 4.96
CA ARG A 158 -12.95 12.05 3.72
C ARG A 158 -12.43 10.69 3.23
N GLN A 159 -12.55 9.63 4.02
CA GLN A 159 -12.04 8.31 3.68
C GLN A 159 -13.07 7.54 2.83
N LEU A 160 -12.93 7.64 1.51
CA LEU A 160 -13.86 7.07 0.53
C LEU A 160 -14.17 5.58 0.77
N HIS A 161 -13.15 4.81 1.13
CA HIS A 161 -13.23 3.36 1.30
C HIS A 161 -14.23 2.92 2.37
N ILE A 162 -14.42 3.70 3.43
CA ILE A 162 -15.43 3.41 4.47
C ILE A 162 -16.84 3.36 3.87
N PHE A 163 -17.11 4.18 2.86
CA PHE A 163 -18.43 4.32 2.24
C PHE A 163 -18.62 3.45 1.01
N GLN A 164 -17.56 3.20 0.24
CA GLN A 164 -17.66 2.49 -1.04
C GLN A 164 -17.24 1.02 -0.97
N TYR A 165 -16.26 0.69 -0.12
CA TYR A 165 -15.66 -0.64 -0.04
C TYR A 165 -15.41 -1.02 1.43
N PRO A 166 -16.47 -1.36 2.19
CA PRO A 166 -16.30 -1.71 3.59
C PRO A 166 -15.28 -2.83 3.80
N PHE A 167 -14.47 -2.72 4.85
CA PHE A 167 -13.39 -3.65 5.22
C PHE A 167 -12.25 -3.82 4.20
N TYR A 168 -12.26 -3.17 3.04
CA TYR A 168 -11.13 -3.23 2.10
C TYR A 168 -9.85 -2.55 2.62
N TYR A 169 -9.97 -1.62 3.57
CA TYR A 169 -8.81 -0.82 3.97
C TYR A 169 -7.73 -1.61 4.73
N ILE A 170 -8.11 -2.70 5.41
CA ILE A 170 -7.13 -3.59 6.08
C ILE A 170 -6.22 -4.30 5.07
N GLU A 171 -6.70 -4.50 3.85
CA GLU A 171 -5.95 -5.18 2.79
C GLU A 171 -4.69 -4.40 2.42
N TYR A 172 -4.73 -3.05 2.49
CA TYR A 172 -3.54 -2.21 2.35
C TYR A 172 -2.47 -2.57 3.39
N GLY A 173 -2.86 -2.86 4.63
CA GLY A 173 -1.92 -3.18 5.71
C GLY A 173 -1.29 -4.55 5.52
N LEU A 174 -2.10 -5.55 5.19
CA LEU A 174 -1.63 -6.91 4.89
C LEU A 174 -0.73 -6.94 3.66
N ALA A 175 -1.12 -6.21 2.62
CA ALA A 175 -0.35 -6.07 1.40
C ALA A 175 0.97 -5.34 1.60
N GLN A 176 0.98 -4.26 2.39
CA GLN A 176 2.21 -3.51 2.71
C GLN A 176 3.24 -4.40 3.38
N LEU A 177 2.82 -5.29 4.29
CA LEU A 177 3.71 -6.29 4.91
C LEU A 177 4.26 -7.28 3.86
N GLY A 178 3.45 -7.71 2.90
CA GLY A 178 3.91 -8.53 1.77
C GLY A 178 4.91 -7.79 0.89
N ALA A 179 4.61 -6.55 0.51
CA ALA A 179 5.45 -5.70 -0.33
C ALA A 179 6.80 -5.39 0.32
N LEU A 180 6.83 -5.13 1.63
CA LEU A 180 8.08 -4.93 2.37
C LEU A 180 8.95 -6.20 2.40
N GLN A 181 8.35 -7.40 2.46
CA GLN A 181 9.11 -8.65 2.34
C GLN A 181 9.69 -8.84 0.93
N VAL A 182 8.92 -8.50 -0.12
CA VAL A 182 9.43 -8.50 -1.50
C VAL A 182 10.60 -7.53 -1.63
N TRP A 183 10.48 -6.31 -1.06
CA TRP A 183 11.55 -5.32 -1.06
C TRP A 183 12.78 -5.78 -0.29
N ARG A 184 12.62 -6.40 0.89
CA ARG A 184 13.70 -7.03 1.66
C ARG A 184 14.49 -8.03 0.82
N ASN A 185 13.80 -8.83 0.00
CA ASN A 185 14.45 -9.77 -0.90
C ASN A 185 15.20 -9.04 -2.02
N ALA A 186 14.61 -7.98 -2.55
CA ALA A 186 15.20 -7.16 -3.62
C ALA A 186 16.49 -6.44 -3.18
N MET A 187 16.58 -6.01 -1.92
CA MET A 187 17.81 -5.45 -1.33
C MET A 187 18.98 -6.46 -1.30
N ARG A 188 18.71 -7.77 -1.41
CA ARG A 188 19.72 -8.83 -1.46
C ARG A 188 20.01 -9.26 -2.90
N ASP A 189 18.95 -9.48 -3.68
CA ASP A 189 19.01 -9.85 -5.09
C ASP A 189 17.79 -9.28 -5.83
N GLN A 190 17.98 -8.12 -6.44
CA GLN A 190 16.95 -7.39 -7.17
C GLN A 190 16.34 -8.24 -8.30
N ALA A 191 17.17 -8.93 -9.07
CA ALA A 191 16.71 -9.68 -10.24
C ALA A 191 15.87 -10.90 -9.82
N ALA A 192 16.32 -11.63 -8.79
CA ALA A 192 15.57 -12.76 -8.26
C ALA A 192 14.24 -12.33 -7.63
N ALA A 193 14.23 -11.23 -6.86
CA ALA A 193 13.01 -10.70 -6.25
C ALA A 193 11.97 -10.26 -7.29
N VAL A 194 12.40 -9.54 -8.34
CA VAL A 194 11.52 -9.14 -9.46
C VAL A 194 10.99 -10.37 -10.22
N ALA A 195 11.82 -11.40 -10.41
CA ALA A 195 11.38 -12.65 -11.05
C ALA A 195 10.33 -13.39 -10.22
N ALA A 196 10.52 -13.49 -8.90
CA ALA A 196 9.55 -14.09 -7.98
C ALA A 196 8.23 -13.29 -7.93
N TYR A 197 8.32 -11.97 -7.77
CA TYR A 197 7.20 -11.04 -7.84
C TYR A 197 6.38 -11.25 -9.12
N ARG A 198 7.03 -11.20 -10.30
CA ARG A 198 6.37 -11.42 -11.59
C ARG A 198 5.72 -12.80 -11.68
N GLY A 199 6.42 -13.84 -11.22
CA GLY A 199 5.90 -15.20 -11.18
C GLY A 199 4.63 -15.33 -10.32
N ALA A 200 4.59 -14.63 -9.18
CA ALA A 200 3.41 -14.58 -8.31
C ALA A 200 2.22 -13.89 -8.99
N LEU A 201 2.44 -12.75 -9.64
CA LEU A 201 1.37 -12.02 -10.36
C LEU A 201 0.79 -12.83 -11.52
N ALA A 202 1.63 -13.60 -12.22
CA ALA A 202 1.18 -14.48 -13.29
C ALA A 202 0.20 -15.58 -12.82
N LEU A 203 0.18 -15.90 -11.52
CA LEU A 203 -0.79 -16.86 -10.97
C LEU A 203 -2.20 -16.27 -10.86
N GLY A 204 -2.36 -14.95 -10.84
CA GLY A 204 -3.65 -14.29 -10.60
C GLY A 204 -4.36 -14.86 -9.37
N ALA A 205 -5.61 -15.31 -9.54
CA ALA A 205 -6.43 -15.94 -8.50
C ALA A 205 -6.45 -17.49 -8.57
N THR A 206 -5.41 -18.12 -9.11
CA THR A 206 -5.37 -19.59 -9.27
C THR A 206 -4.89 -20.33 -8.01
N LYS A 207 -4.47 -19.61 -6.98
CA LYS A 207 -3.93 -20.14 -5.73
C LYS A 207 -4.54 -19.44 -4.51
N PRO A 208 -4.60 -20.11 -3.35
CA PRO A 208 -4.90 -19.47 -2.08
C PRO A 208 -3.92 -18.33 -1.75
N LEU A 209 -4.39 -17.34 -0.97
CA LEU A 209 -3.60 -16.16 -0.63
C LEU A 209 -2.21 -16.45 -0.03
N PRO A 210 -2.04 -17.40 0.93
CA PRO A 210 -0.71 -17.72 1.45
C PRO A 210 0.25 -18.26 0.39
N ASP A 211 -0.26 -19.03 -0.57
CA ASP A 211 0.55 -19.59 -1.67
C ASP A 211 0.97 -18.48 -2.66
N LEU A 212 0.11 -17.48 -2.88
CA LEU A 212 0.44 -16.29 -3.70
C LEU A 212 1.53 -15.45 -3.04
N PHE A 213 1.45 -15.23 -1.72
CA PHE A 213 2.51 -14.57 -0.95
C PHE A 213 3.82 -15.35 -1.03
N ALA A 214 3.77 -16.68 -0.81
CA ALA A 214 4.94 -17.54 -0.89
C ALA A 214 5.60 -17.51 -2.28
N ALA A 215 4.80 -17.46 -3.35
CA ALA A 215 5.30 -17.32 -4.71
C ALA A 215 6.05 -15.99 -4.94
N ALA A 216 5.64 -14.91 -4.26
CA ALA A 216 6.33 -13.63 -4.29
C ALA A 216 7.58 -13.58 -3.39
N GLY A 217 7.88 -14.66 -2.66
CA GLY A 217 8.95 -14.70 -1.66
C GLY A 217 8.58 -14.03 -0.34
N ALA A 218 7.28 -13.88 -0.06
CA ALA A 218 6.74 -13.33 1.18
C ALA A 218 5.96 -14.41 1.96
N ASN A 219 5.74 -14.17 3.24
CA ASN A 219 4.83 -14.95 4.08
C ASN A 219 3.60 -14.12 4.40
N PHE A 220 2.41 -14.72 4.29
CA PHE A 220 1.17 -14.10 4.76
C PHE A 220 1.10 -14.22 6.28
N THR A 221 1.57 -13.19 6.99
CA THR A 221 1.65 -13.17 8.45
C THR A 221 1.52 -11.75 9.00
N VAL A 222 1.01 -11.66 10.22
CA VAL A 222 0.97 -10.44 11.06
C VAL A 222 1.72 -10.66 12.38
N ASP A 223 2.62 -11.65 12.40
CA ASP A 223 3.46 -11.93 13.55
C ASP A 223 4.27 -10.69 13.96
N ALA A 224 4.26 -10.37 15.25
CA ALA A 224 4.90 -9.17 15.77
C ALA A 224 6.42 -9.16 15.55
N GLY A 225 7.07 -10.34 15.52
CA GLY A 225 8.49 -10.47 15.21
C GLY A 225 8.78 -10.11 13.76
N GLU A 226 8.03 -10.68 12.81
CA GLU A 226 8.18 -10.35 11.38
C GLU A 226 7.90 -8.86 11.13
N VAL A 227 6.84 -8.30 11.71
CA VAL A 227 6.54 -6.87 11.59
C VAL A 227 7.67 -6.02 12.17
N GLY A 228 8.23 -6.41 13.33
CA GLY A 228 9.37 -5.73 13.94
C GLY A 228 10.62 -5.74 13.06
N ASP A 229 10.92 -6.87 12.42
CA ASP A 229 12.04 -7.00 11.49
C ASP A 229 11.87 -6.12 10.25
N LEU A 230 10.65 -5.99 9.72
CA LEU A 230 10.35 -5.10 8.60
C LEU A 230 10.46 -3.62 8.99
N VAL A 231 10.02 -3.25 10.19
CA VAL A 231 10.20 -1.90 10.74
C VAL A 231 11.69 -1.58 10.90
N ALA A 232 12.46 -2.48 11.51
CA ALA A 232 13.91 -2.29 11.68
C ALA A 232 14.65 -2.15 10.34
N MET A 233 14.18 -2.86 9.31
CA MET A 233 14.69 -2.70 7.94
C MET A 233 14.42 -1.30 7.39
N ILE A 234 13.21 -0.77 7.57
CA ILE A 234 12.86 0.59 7.15
C ILE A 234 13.72 1.62 7.90
N GLU A 235 13.83 1.51 9.21
CA GLU A 235 14.64 2.41 10.05
C GLU A 235 16.12 2.39 9.66
N GLY A 236 16.66 1.21 9.36
CA GLY A 236 18.04 1.07 8.88
C GLY A 236 18.27 1.76 7.53
N GLU A 237 17.30 1.66 6.61
CA GLU A 237 17.39 2.35 5.32
C GLU A 237 17.21 3.86 5.46
N LEU A 238 16.31 4.33 6.31
CA LEU A 238 16.16 5.76 6.63
C LEU A 238 17.46 6.33 7.18
N ALA A 239 18.09 5.68 8.16
CA ALA A 239 19.38 6.11 8.71
C ALA A 239 20.49 6.16 7.65
N ARG A 240 20.47 5.22 6.69
CA ARG A 240 21.42 5.22 5.56
C ARG A 240 21.19 6.40 4.62
N LEU A 241 19.93 6.73 4.32
CA LEU A 241 19.55 7.83 3.44
C LEU A 241 19.86 9.20 4.07
N ASP A 242 19.55 9.38 5.35
CA ASP A 242 19.86 10.61 6.09
C ASP A 242 21.38 10.89 6.14
N ALA A 243 22.19 9.84 6.23
CA ALA A 243 23.64 9.95 6.19
C ALA A 243 24.21 10.35 4.82
N LEU A 244 23.42 10.24 3.74
CA LEU A 244 23.81 10.71 2.39
C LEU A 244 23.47 12.18 2.17
N ASP A 245 22.52 12.73 2.92
CA ASP A 245 22.10 14.13 2.86
C ASP A 245 22.89 15.04 3.83
N ALA A 246 23.66 14.45 4.76
CA ALA A 246 24.50 15.13 5.76
C ALA A 246 25.93 15.43 5.26
#